data_AF-A0A2E3JQ07-F1
#
_entry.id   AF-A0A2E3JQ07-F1
#
_cell.length_a   1.000
_cell.length_b   1.000
_cell.length_c   1.000
_cell.angle_alpha   90.00
_cell.angle_beta   90.00
_cell.angle_gamma   90.00
#
_symmetry.space_group_name_H-M   'P 1'
#
loop_
_entity.id
_entity.type
_entity.pdbx_description
1 polymer ?
#
loop_
_entity_poly.entity_id
_entity_poly.type
_entity_poly.pdbx_seq_one_letter_code
_entity_poly.pdbx_strand_id
1 'polypeptide(L)'
;MTEDEKRIGTRMAYVNGIAILANFAIIALLIGPDAVGYDTTYGAMTDILQFVAGFSAACVVLVAGKVWDWENNFYFGLMSRIVFVVACIQMLYGVAATATANSVFDSTFNASEVQAMGGATTWFQFVAFGLYGLSLLSVDDGKLPGWGRSVGYGFVVLVLGVQLGSLFGLVPATLFVPIFVLGGVVLYPAFIISVGDTISKS
;
A
#
# COMPACT_ATOMS: atom_id res chain seq x y z
N MET A 1 2.55 10.34 -22.74
CA MET A 1 3.28 10.30 -21.45
C MET A 1 4.71 10.76 -21.70
N THR A 2 5.27 11.57 -20.80
CA THR A 2 6.65 12.08 -20.94
C THR A 2 7.67 11.09 -20.39
N GLU A 3 8.94 11.22 -20.78
CA GLU A 3 10.04 10.38 -20.27
C GLU A 3 10.24 10.54 -18.75
N ASP A 4 10.01 11.74 -18.22
CA ASP A 4 10.07 11.99 -16.77
C ASP A 4 8.97 11.25 -16.02
N GLU A 5 7.74 11.21 -16.55
CA GLU A 5 6.62 10.47 -15.97
C GLU A 5 6.89 8.97 -15.93
N LYS A 6 7.42 8.41 -17.03
CA LYS A 6 7.83 7.00 -17.09
C LYS A 6 8.89 6.68 -16.06
N ARG A 7 9.93 7.53 -15.98
CA ARG A 7 11.04 7.37 -15.04
C ARG A 7 10.54 7.41 -13.59
N ILE A 8 9.67 8.36 -13.26
CA ILE A 8 9.10 8.50 -11.92
C ILE A 8 8.21 7.30 -11.60
N GLY A 9 7.23 6.96 -12.44
CA GLY A 9 6.29 5.86 -12.19
C GLY A 9 7.00 4.52 -12.03
N THR A 10 7.96 4.21 -12.91
CA THR A 10 8.74 2.97 -12.84
C THR A 10 9.57 2.91 -11.55
N ARG A 11 10.35 3.96 -11.25
CA ARG A 11 11.19 3.97 -10.04
C ARG A 11 10.37 3.91 -8.77
N MET A 12 9.24 4.62 -8.73
CA MET A 12 8.36 4.62 -7.56
C MET A 12 7.71 3.25 -7.35
N ALA A 13 7.43 2.47 -8.39
CA ALA A 13 6.96 1.09 -8.22
C ALA A 13 7.99 0.22 -7.48
N TYR A 14 9.27 0.34 -7.83
CA TYR A 14 10.35 -0.37 -7.13
C TYR A 14 10.56 0.16 -5.70
N VAL A 15 10.55 1.48 -5.50
CA VAL A 15 10.66 2.10 -4.18
C VAL A 15 9.52 1.64 -3.26
N ASN A 16 8.30 1.56 -3.78
CA ASN A 16 7.14 1.09 -3.04
C ASN A 16 7.34 -0.35 -2.55
N GLY A 17 7.71 -1.26 -3.47
CA GLY A 17 7.94 -2.66 -3.12
C GLY A 17 9.07 -2.83 -2.10
N ILE A 18 10.18 -2.13 -2.29
CA ILE A 18 11.34 -2.17 -1.36
C ILE A 18 10.96 -1.62 0.01
N ALA A 19 10.24 -0.49 0.07
CA ALA A 19 9.82 0.11 1.34
C ALA A 19 8.94 -0.84 2.15
N ILE A 20 8.00 -1.53 1.50
CA ILE A 20 7.13 -2.53 2.14
C ILE A 20 7.93 -3.72 2.65
N LEU A 21 8.83 -4.26 1.82
CA LEU A 21 9.67 -5.41 2.21
C LEU A 21 10.60 -5.05 3.37
N ALA A 22 11.25 -3.89 3.32
CA ALA A 22 12.13 -3.41 4.38
C ALA A 22 11.36 -3.16 5.68
N ASN A 23 10.17 -2.55 5.59
CA ASN A 23 9.32 -2.30 6.75
C ASN A 23 8.88 -3.62 7.39
N PHE A 24 8.43 -4.58 6.57
CA PHE A 24 8.10 -5.92 7.06
C PHE A 24 9.29 -6.61 7.73
N ALA A 25 10.49 -6.52 7.15
CA ALA A 25 11.69 -7.12 7.75
C ALA A 25 12.00 -6.54 9.13
N ILE A 26 11.86 -5.21 9.31
CA ILE A 26 12.06 -4.56 10.62
C ILE A 26 11.00 -5.04 11.61
N ILE A 27 9.71 -5.01 11.22
CA ILE A 27 8.61 -5.43 12.09
C ILE A 27 8.75 -6.90 12.49
N ALA A 28 9.05 -7.79 11.54
CA ALA A 28 9.09 -9.22 11.78
C ALA A 28 10.35 -9.69 12.51
N LEU A 29 11.52 -9.10 12.22
CA LEU A 29 12.81 -9.60 12.71
C LEU A 29 13.40 -8.79 13.87
N LEU A 30 13.07 -7.50 13.98
CA LEU A 30 13.69 -6.60 14.96
C LEU A 30 12.71 -6.19 16.07
N ILE A 31 11.48 -5.85 15.71
CA ILE A 31 10.44 -5.46 16.69
C ILE A 31 9.75 -6.71 17.26
N GLY A 32 9.41 -7.67 16.39
CA GLY A 32 8.72 -8.90 16.75
C GLY A 32 7.19 -8.78 16.67
N PRO A 33 6.49 -9.90 16.40
CA PRO A 33 5.04 -9.89 16.12
C PRO A 33 4.17 -9.59 17.35
N ASP A 34 4.71 -9.78 18.56
CA ASP A 34 3.98 -9.59 19.83
C ASP A 34 4.15 -8.17 20.40
N ALA A 35 4.95 -7.32 19.76
CA ALA A 35 5.15 -5.95 20.19
C ALA A 35 3.89 -5.11 19.97
N VAL A 36 3.52 -4.33 20.97
CA VAL A 36 2.32 -3.47 20.95
C VAL A 36 2.72 -2.03 21.20
N GLY A 37 2.18 -1.12 20.39
CA GLY A 37 2.44 0.31 20.48
C GLY A 37 3.65 0.76 19.67
N TYR A 38 4.08 2.00 19.92
CA TYR A 38 5.20 2.62 19.22
C TYR A 38 6.54 2.13 19.77
N ASP A 39 7.40 1.64 18.88
CA ASP A 39 8.75 1.21 19.23
C ASP A 39 9.71 2.40 19.26
N THR A 40 10.36 2.66 20.39
CA THR A 40 11.23 3.82 20.56
C THR A 40 12.57 3.70 19.83
N THR A 41 12.97 2.50 19.43
CA THR A 41 14.26 2.23 18.75
C THR A 41 14.08 2.22 17.24
N TYR A 42 13.05 1.54 16.74
CA TYR A 42 12.81 1.28 15.32
C TYR A 42 11.60 2.01 14.75
N GLY A 43 10.73 2.59 15.58
CA GLY A 43 9.47 3.23 15.17
C GLY A 43 9.68 4.33 14.13
N ALA A 44 10.68 5.19 14.33
CA ALA A 44 11.00 6.25 13.35
C ALA A 44 11.36 5.69 11.96
N MET A 45 12.04 4.54 11.90
CA MET A 45 12.39 3.92 10.62
C MET A 45 11.17 3.29 9.96
N THR A 46 10.34 2.56 10.70
CA THR A 46 9.10 1.97 10.15
C THR A 46 8.14 3.04 9.66
N ASP A 47 8.05 4.15 10.40
CA ASP A 47 7.23 5.32 10.07
C ASP A 47 7.68 5.98 8.76
N ILE A 48 8.99 6.26 8.61
CA ILE A 48 9.55 6.79 7.37
C ILE A 48 9.31 5.84 6.19
N LEU A 49 9.46 4.53 6.38
CA LEU A 49 9.20 3.55 5.32
C LEU A 49 7.72 3.53 4.91
N GLN A 50 6.79 3.67 5.86
CA GLN A 50 5.37 3.80 5.56
C GLN A 50 5.06 5.09 4.79
N PHE A 51 5.69 6.20 5.16
CA PHE A 51 5.58 7.45 4.42
C PHE A 51 6.08 7.29 2.97
N VAL A 52 7.25 6.69 2.79
CA VAL A 52 7.84 6.44 1.47
C VAL A 52 6.97 5.47 0.65
N ALA A 53 6.40 4.44 1.27
CA ALA A 53 5.46 3.53 0.64
C ALA A 53 4.19 4.27 0.17
N GLY A 54 3.58 5.11 1.01
CA GLY A 54 2.42 5.92 0.62
C GLY A 54 2.73 6.88 -0.53
N PHE A 55 3.85 7.62 -0.44
CA PHE A 55 4.25 8.56 -1.48
C PHE A 55 4.50 7.87 -2.83
N SER A 56 5.24 6.77 -2.81
CA SER A 56 5.55 6.00 -4.01
C SER A 56 4.30 5.38 -4.63
N ALA A 57 3.36 4.87 -3.83
CA ALA A 57 2.07 4.38 -4.32
C ALA A 57 1.26 5.50 -5.00
N ALA A 58 1.22 6.70 -4.41
CA ALA A 58 0.53 7.85 -5.00
C ALA A 58 1.11 8.22 -6.38
N CYS A 59 2.44 8.23 -6.53
CA CYS A 59 3.09 8.46 -7.82
C CYS A 59 2.75 7.38 -8.85
N VAL A 60 2.82 6.09 -8.47
CA VAL A 60 2.50 4.97 -9.37
C VAL A 60 1.06 5.06 -9.85
N VAL A 61 0.11 5.31 -8.96
CA VAL A 61 -1.33 5.38 -9.29
C VAL A 61 -1.63 6.52 -10.28
N LEU A 62 -1.00 7.69 -10.11
CA LEU A 62 -1.17 8.80 -11.04
C LEU A 62 -0.63 8.48 -12.45
N VAL A 63 0.55 7.88 -12.52
CA VAL A 63 1.16 7.54 -13.82
C VAL A 63 0.42 6.38 -14.49
N ALA A 64 0.04 5.35 -13.72
CA ALA A 64 -0.79 4.26 -14.19
C ALA A 64 -2.15 4.76 -14.71
N GLY A 65 -2.76 5.74 -14.05
CA GLY A 65 -3.99 6.38 -14.53
C GLY A 65 -3.88 6.84 -15.99
N LYS A 66 -2.75 7.41 -16.38
CA LYS A 66 -2.50 7.84 -17.77
C LYS A 66 -2.30 6.65 -18.72
N VAL A 67 -1.58 5.62 -18.29
CA VAL A 67 -1.27 4.43 -19.12
C VAL A 67 -2.53 3.64 -19.49
N TRP A 68 -3.47 3.52 -18.57
CA TRP A 68 -4.74 2.82 -18.77
C TRP A 68 -5.92 3.77 -19.04
N ASP A 69 -5.63 4.98 -19.53
CA ASP A 69 -6.63 5.93 -20.04
C ASP A 69 -7.81 6.17 -19.07
N TRP A 70 -7.46 6.60 -17.85
CA TRP A 70 -8.42 6.86 -16.78
C TRP A 70 -9.46 7.96 -17.04
N GLU A 71 -9.33 8.73 -18.13
CA GLU A 71 -10.25 9.79 -18.52
C GLU A 71 -11.46 9.20 -19.25
N ASN A 72 -11.24 8.16 -20.05
CA ASN A 72 -12.30 7.45 -20.75
C ASN A 72 -12.86 6.26 -19.96
N ASN A 73 -12.17 5.82 -18.90
CA ASN A 73 -12.60 4.72 -18.05
C ASN A 73 -13.08 5.22 -16.68
N PHE A 74 -14.37 5.56 -16.56
CA PHE A 74 -14.95 6.19 -15.36
C PHE A 74 -14.61 5.46 -14.05
N TYR A 75 -14.86 4.15 -13.96
CA TYR A 75 -14.62 3.38 -12.73
C TYR A 75 -13.14 3.33 -12.36
N PHE A 76 -12.25 3.08 -13.32
CA PHE A 76 -10.81 3.08 -13.08
C PHE A 76 -10.29 4.46 -12.69
N GLY A 77 -10.78 5.51 -13.33
CA GLY A 77 -10.44 6.90 -12.99
C GLY A 77 -10.92 7.32 -11.61
N LEU A 78 -12.13 6.93 -11.21
CA LEU A 78 -12.63 7.14 -9.86
C LEU A 78 -11.76 6.41 -8.83
N MET A 79 -11.49 5.12 -9.06
CA MET A 79 -10.70 4.31 -8.13
C MET A 79 -9.25 4.80 -8.00
N SER A 80 -8.64 5.26 -9.10
CA SER A 80 -7.29 5.85 -9.06
C SER A 80 -7.23 7.09 -8.17
N ARG A 81 -8.26 7.95 -8.23
CA ARG A 81 -8.35 9.15 -7.37
C ARG A 81 -8.60 8.79 -5.91
N ILE A 82 -9.44 7.79 -5.64
CA ILE A 82 -9.67 7.28 -4.28
C ILE A 82 -8.36 6.75 -3.69
N VAL A 83 -7.65 5.88 -4.41
CA VAL A 83 -6.40 5.29 -3.91
C VAL A 83 -5.30 6.34 -3.76
N PHE A 84 -5.27 7.36 -4.62
CA PHE A 84 -4.39 8.50 -4.41
C PHE A 84 -4.64 9.18 -3.05
N VAL A 85 -5.91 9.45 -2.70
CA VAL A 85 -6.26 10.02 -1.37
C VAL A 85 -5.90 9.07 -0.24
N VAL A 86 -6.15 7.77 -0.40
CA VAL A 86 -5.81 6.74 0.59
C VAL A 86 -4.30 6.68 0.83
N ALA A 87 -3.49 6.78 -0.23
CA ALA A 87 -2.05 6.84 -0.15
C ALA A 87 -1.59 8.12 0.59
N CYS A 88 -2.25 9.27 0.37
CA CYS A 88 -1.99 10.49 1.14
C CYS A 88 -2.29 10.33 2.64
N ILE A 89 -3.37 9.63 2.99
CA ILE A 89 -3.70 9.29 4.39
C ILE A 89 -2.62 8.39 4.98
N GLN A 90 -2.14 7.40 4.23
CA GLN A 90 -1.03 6.55 4.66
C GLN A 90 0.24 7.38 4.93
N MET A 91 0.57 8.36 4.10
CA MET A 91 1.70 9.25 4.36
C MET A 91 1.51 10.06 5.64
N LEU A 92 0.30 10.61 5.85
CA LEU A 92 -0.01 11.40 7.05
C LEU A 92 0.24 10.58 8.32
N TYR A 93 -0.33 9.37 8.39
CA TYR A 93 -0.12 8.48 9.53
C TYR A 93 1.28 7.88 9.58
N GLY A 94 1.96 7.80 8.44
CA GLY A 94 3.32 7.27 8.32
C GLY A 94 4.30 7.99 9.22
N VAL A 95 4.18 9.29 9.49
CA VAL A 95 5.10 10.02 10.38
C VAL A 95 4.46 10.52 11.68
N ALA A 96 3.16 10.32 11.84
CA ALA A 96 2.40 10.93 12.93
C ALA A 96 2.85 10.44 14.31
N ALA A 97 3.06 9.13 14.47
CA ALA A 97 3.45 8.55 15.75
C ALA A 97 4.84 9.02 16.18
N THR A 98 5.82 8.99 15.25
CA THR A 98 7.17 9.53 15.48
C THR A 98 7.14 11.03 15.82
N ALA A 99 6.32 11.83 15.12
CA ALA A 99 6.18 13.25 15.41
C ALA A 99 5.61 13.49 16.82
N THR A 100 4.62 12.70 17.24
CA THR A 100 4.08 12.73 18.60
C THR A 100 5.11 12.29 19.64
N ALA A 101 5.88 11.23 19.38
CA ALA A 101 6.91 10.72 20.30
C ALA A 101 8.03 11.75 20.57
N ASN A 102 8.32 12.61 19.59
CA ASN A 102 9.35 13.64 19.67
C ASN A 102 8.79 15.06 19.91
N SER A 103 7.48 15.19 20.15
CA SER A 103 6.85 16.49 20.35
C SER A 103 7.33 17.13 21.66
N VAL A 104 7.69 18.41 21.60
CA VAL A 104 7.96 19.25 22.79
C VAL A 104 6.69 19.89 23.37
N PHE A 105 5.56 19.70 22.68
CA PHE A 105 4.26 20.20 23.09
C PHE A 105 3.44 19.09 23.76
N ASP A 106 2.67 19.45 24.78
CA ASP A 106 1.72 18.55 25.42
C ASP A 106 0.69 18.03 24.42
N SER A 107 0.39 16.74 24.50
CA SER A 107 -0.53 16.04 23.61
C SER A 107 -1.53 15.22 24.40
N THR A 108 -2.80 15.22 23.97
CA THR A 108 -3.83 14.33 24.53
C THR A 108 -3.54 12.86 24.20
N PHE A 109 -3.00 12.59 23.01
CA PHE A 109 -2.69 11.23 22.56
C PHE A 109 -1.19 10.97 22.64
N ASN A 110 -0.78 9.81 23.14
CA ASN A 110 0.61 9.37 23.06
C ASN A 110 0.93 8.74 21.69
N ALA A 111 2.21 8.49 21.41
CA ALA A 111 2.66 7.96 20.12
C ALA A 111 2.02 6.60 19.77
N SER A 112 1.83 5.71 20.76
CA SER A 112 1.19 4.41 20.55
C SER A 112 -0.28 4.55 20.16
N GLU A 113 -1.01 5.49 20.77
CA GLU A 113 -2.40 5.78 20.43
C GLU A 113 -2.52 6.35 19.02
N VAL A 114 -1.63 7.26 18.63
CA VAL A 114 -1.59 7.82 17.28
C VAL A 114 -1.25 6.74 16.24
N GLN A 115 -0.32 5.84 16.53
CA GLN A 115 -0.01 4.68 15.68
C GLN A 115 -1.22 3.76 15.53
N ALA A 116 -1.96 3.50 16.62
CA ALA A 116 -3.16 2.68 16.59
C ALA A 116 -4.27 3.32 15.73
N MET A 117 -4.41 4.65 15.74
CA MET A 117 -5.32 5.35 14.83
C MET A 117 -4.95 5.12 13.36
N GLY A 118 -3.66 5.16 13.03
CA GLY A 118 -3.17 4.83 11.69
C GLY A 118 -3.52 3.39 11.30
N GLY A 119 -3.26 2.43 12.18
CA GLY A 119 -3.62 1.03 11.98
C GLY A 119 -5.12 0.77 11.80
N ALA A 120 -5.97 1.57 12.45
CA ALA A 120 -7.43 1.47 12.28
C ALA A 120 -7.88 1.80 10.84
N THR A 121 -7.09 2.56 10.08
CA THR A 121 -7.39 2.86 8.67
C THR A 121 -7.01 1.73 7.70
N THR A 122 -6.17 0.78 8.13
CA THR A 122 -5.57 -0.24 7.28
C THR A 122 -6.59 -1.17 6.61
N TRP A 123 -7.70 -1.48 7.29
CA TRP A 123 -8.78 -2.28 6.69
C TRP A 123 -9.29 -1.63 5.40
N PHE A 124 -9.62 -0.33 5.45
CA PHE A 124 -10.13 0.38 4.27
C PHE A 124 -9.05 0.59 3.21
N GLN A 125 -7.78 0.81 3.62
CA GLN A 125 -6.66 0.88 2.70
C GLN A 125 -6.59 -0.38 1.83
N PHE A 126 -6.64 -1.57 2.46
CA PHE A 126 -6.65 -2.84 1.75
C PHE A 126 -7.82 -2.98 0.78
N VAL A 127 -9.03 -2.61 1.21
CA VAL A 127 -10.21 -2.62 0.33
C VAL A 127 -10.01 -1.68 -0.87
N ALA A 128 -9.54 -0.46 -0.64
CA ALA A 128 -9.35 0.53 -1.69
C ALA A 128 -8.30 0.08 -2.72
N PHE A 129 -7.15 -0.43 -2.27
CA PHE A 129 -6.12 -0.98 -3.17
C PHE A 129 -6.61 -2.23 -3.91
N GLY A 130 -7.40 -3.10 -3.26
CA GLY A 130 -8.01 -4.27 -3.90
C GLY A 130 -8.99 -3.89 -5.01
N LEU A 131 -9.87 -2.91 -4.75
CA LEU A 131 -10.80 -2.38 -5.76
C LEU A 131 -10.09 -1.66 -6.90
N TYR A 132 -9.02 -0.92 -6.59
CA TYR A 132 -8.16 -0.32 -7.61
C TYR A 132 -7.54 -1.39 -8.51
N GLY A 133 -6.92 -2.42 -7.93
CA GLY A 133 -6.36 -3.54 -8.68
C GLY A 133 -7.41 -4.20 -9.58
N LEU A 134 -8.62 -4.44 -9.06
CA LEU A 134 -9.72 -5.00 -9.85
C LEU A 134 -10.10 -4.08 -11.03
N SER A 135 -10.28 -2.78 -10.76
CA SER A 135 -10.62 -1.80 -11.80
C SER A 135 -9.53 -1.69 -12.87
N LEU A 136 -8.25 -1.70 -12.49
CA LEU A 136 -7.12 -1.69 -13.43
C LEU A 136 -7.15 -2.95 -14.30
N LEU A 137 -7.26 -4.14 -13.70
CA LEU A 137 -7.33 -5.41 -14.42
C LEU A 137 -8.52 -5.51 -15.36
N SER A 138 -9.63 -4.81 -15.04
CA SER A 138 -10.83 -4.76 -15.89
C SER A 138 -10.64 -3.94 -17.17
N VAL A 139 -9.79 -2.91 -17.12
CA VAL A 139 -9.46 -2.05 -18.27
C VAL A 139 -8.13 -2.41 -18.92
N ASP A 140 -7.40 -3.37 -18.35
CA ASP A 140 -6.17 -3.89 -18.93
C ASP A 140 -6.47 -4.73 -20.17
N ASP A 141 -6.08 -4.19 -21.32
CA ASP A 141 -6.19 -4.72 -22.68
C ASP A 141 -4.91 -5.47 -23.11
N GLY A 142 -4.23 -6.12 -22.17
CA GLY A 142 -2.99 -6.86 -22.42
C GLY A 142 -1.71 -6.03 -22.30
N LYS A 143 -1.79 -4.83 -21.70
CA LYS A 143 -0.61 -4.00 -21.38
C LYS A 143 0.22 -4.59 -20.24
N LEU A 144 -0.42 -5.24 -19.26
CA LEU A 144 0.28 -5.96 -18.20
C LEU A 144 0.98 -7.23 -18.73
N PRO A 145 2.18 -7.56 -18.23
CA PRO A 145 2.76 -8.86 -18.49
C PRO A 145 1.89 -9.97 -17.90
N GLY A 146 1.87 -11.15 -18.53
CA GLY A 146 0.99 -12.27 -18.10
C GLY A 146 1.13 -12.65 -16.63
N TRP A 147 2.37 -12.67 -16.10
CA TRP A 147 2.62 -12.91 -14.68
C TRP A 147 2.05 -11.81 -13.78
N GLY A 148 2.15 -10.54 -14.21
CA GLY A 148 1.64 -9.38 -13.48
C GLY A 148 0.12 -9.41 -13.37
N ARG A 149 -0.56 -9.82 -14.46
CA ARG A 149 -2.00 -10.04 -14.47
C ARG A 149 -2.42 -11.15 -13.51
N SER A 150 -1.73 -12.30 -13.51
CA SER A 150 -2.02 -13.40 -12.59
C SER A 150 -1.82 -13.02 -11.12
N VAL A 151 -0.70 -12.36 -10.80
CA VAL A 151 -0.41 -11.87 -9.45
C VAL A 151 -1.43 -10.82 -9.02
N GLY A 152 -1.83 -9.91 -9.92
CA GLY A 152 -2.87 -8.91 -9.67
C GLY A 152 -4.21 -9.54 -9.28
N TYR A 153 -4.69 -10.54 -10.03
CA TYR A 153 -5.92 -11.25 -9.65
C TYR A 153 -5.76 -11.99 -8.31
N GLY A 154 -4.61 -12.61 -8.07
CA GLY A 154 -4.32 -13.26 -6.78
C GLY A 154 -4.39 -12.27 -5.61
N PHE A 155 -3.77 -11.10 -5.76
CA PHE A 155 -3.82 -10.00 -4.80
C PHE A 155 -5.27 -9.56 -4.55
N VAL A 156 -6.02 -9.25 -5.60
CA VAL A 156 -7.39 -8.73 -5.51
C VAL A 156 -8.32 -9.72 -4.82
N VAL A 157 -8.31 -10.99 -5.25
CA VAL A 157 -9.18 -12.03 -4.67
C VAL A 157 -8.84 -12.25 -3.20
N LEU A 158 -7.55 -12.37 -2.87
CA LEU A 158 -7.11 -12.57 -1.51
C LEU A 158 -7.51 -11.40 -0.62
N VAL A 159 -7.15 -10.18 -1.01
CA VAL A 159 -7.36 -9.00 -0.18
C VAL A 159 -8.86 -8.72 -0.01
N LEU A 160 -9.64 -8.67 -1.08
CA LEU A 160 -11.07 -8.38 -0.95
C LEU A 160 -11.81 -9.48 -0.18
N GLY A 161 -11.47 -10.76 -0.43
CA GLY A 161 -12.05 -11.89 0.31
C GLY A 161 -11.72 -11.83 1.80
N VAL A 162 -10.47 -11.54 2.14
CA VAL A 162 -10.00 -11.44 3.53
C VAL A 162 -10.60 -10.24 4.24
N GLN A 163 -10.69 -9.06 3.59
CA GLN A 163 -11.28 -7.88 4.21
C GLN A 163 -12.78 -8.05 4.44
N LEU A 164 -13.49 -8.72 3.51
CA LEU A 164 -14.89 -9.09 3.69
C LEU A 164 -15.06 -10.06 4.87
N GLY A 165 -14.25 -11.12 4.93
CA GLY A 165 -14.27 -12.07 6.04
C GLY A 165 -13.94 -11.41 7.39
N SER A 166 -12.95 -10.51 7.41
CA SER A 166 -12.53 -9.78 8.61
C SER A 166 -13.64 -8.87 9.14
N LEU A 167 -14.45 -8.27 8.25
CA LEU A 167 -15.59 -7.43 8.64
C LEU A 167 -16.63 -8.19 9.47
N PHE A 168 -16.76 -9.49 9.23
CA PHE A 168 -17.68 -10.39 9.94
C PHE A 168 -16.99 -11.27 10.99
N GLY A 169 -15.71 -11.02 11.29
CA GLY A 169 -14.94 -11.82 12.26
C GLY A 169 -14.70 -13.28 11.82
N LEU A 170 -14.74 -13.56 10.52
CA LEU A 170 -14.63 -14.92 9.96
C LEU A 170 -13.17 -15.36 9.71
N VAL A 171 -12.21 -14.44 9.80
CA VAL A 171 -10.79 -14.73 9.60
C VAL A 171 -10.15 -15.05 10.97
N PRO A 172 -9.67 -16.29 11.19
CA PRO A 172 -8.96 -16.64 12.41
C PRO A 172 -7.69 -15.82 12.61
N ALA A 173 -7.41 -15.42 13.85
CA ALA A 173 -6.20 -14.66 14.19
C ALA A 173 -4.91 -15.36 13.74
N THR A 174 -4.87 -16.70 13.84
CA THR A 174 -3.71 -17.52 13.42
C THR A 174 -3.42 -17.48 11.93
N LEU A 175 -4.42 -17.17 11.09
CA LEU A 175 -4.25 -17.03 9.65
C LEU A 175 -3.93 -15.60 9.22
N PHE A 176 -4.11 -14.61 10.11
CA PHE A 176 -3.97 -13.20 9.75
C PHE A 176 -2.55 -12.86 9.31
N VAL A 177 -1.54 -13.31 10.06
CA VAL A 177 -0.13 -13.04 9.73
C VAL A 177 0.27 -13.70 8.39
N PRO A 178 0.05 -15.01 8.14
CA PRO A 178 0.34 -15.62 6.84
C PRO A 178 -0.36 -14.94 5.67
N ILE A 179 -1.64 -14.57 5.84
CA ILE A 179 -2.44 -13.89 4.82
C ILE A 179 -1.88 -12.49 4.53
N PHE A 180 -1.52 -11.74 5.58
CA PHE A 180 -0.92 -10.42 5.45
C PHE A 180 0.42 -10.48 4.69
N VAL A 181 1.27 -11.47 5.00
CA VAL A 181 2.53 -11.69 4.28
C VAL A 181 2.25 -11.98 2.81
N LEU A 182 1.37 -12.93 2.51
CA LEU A 182 1.07 -13.28 1.12
C LEU A 182 0.47 -12.09 0.35
N GLY A 183 -0.54 -11.42 0.90
CA GLY A 183 -1.24 -10.34 0.23
C GLY A 183 -0.46 -9.03 0.19
N GLY A 184 -0.06 -8.53 1.35
CA GLY A 184 0.54 -7.20 1.51
C GLY A 184 2.04 -7.15 1.22
N VAL A 185 2.78 -8.24 1.48
CA VAL A 185 4.26 -8.24 1.37
C VAL A 185 4.74 -8.92 0.08
N VAL A 186 3.99 -9.87 -0.46
CA VAL A 186 4.38 -10.61 -1.67
C VAL A 186 3.57 -10.19 -2.90
N LEU A 187 2.26 -10.41 -2.89
CA LEU A 187 1.42 -10.22 -4.07
C LEU A 187 1.27 -8.75 -4.44
N TYR A 188 1.05 -7.86 -3.46
CA TYR A 188 0.91 -6.43 -3.71
C TYR A 188 2.19 -5.81 -4.31
N PRO A 189 3.40 -5.96 -3.72
CA PRO A 189 4.62 -5.43 -4.32
C PRO A 189 4.89 -5.99 -5.72
N ALA A 190 4.68 -7.29 -5.93
CA ALA A 190 4.86 -7.92 -7.24
C ALA A 190 3.88 -7.34 -8.28
N PHE A 191 2.61 -7.11 -7.90
CA PHE A 191 1.63 -6.46 -8.78
C PHE A 191 2.05 -5.03 -9.13
N ILE A 192 2.46 -4.22 -8.15
CA ILE A 192 2.88 -2.83 -8.36
C ILE A 192 4.15 -2.76 -9.23
N ILE A 193 5.11 -3.66 -9.03
CA ILE A 193 6.30 -3.75 -9.89
C ILE A 193 5.89 -4.07 -11.33
N SER A 194 4.93 -4.97 -11.54
CA SER A 194 4.42 -5.27 -12.89
C SER A 194 3.78 -4.05 -13.57
N VAL A 195 3.07 -3.22 -12.80
CA VAL A 195 2.54 -1.94 -13.26
C VAL A 195 3.68 -0.98 -13.64
N GLY A 196 4.72 -0.90 -12.81
CA GLY A 196 5.94 -0.14 -13.10
C GLY A 196 6.63 -0.56 -14.39
N ASP A 197 6.75 -1.87 -14.64
CA ASP A 197 7.34 -2.40 -15.87
C ASP A 197 6.52 -2.01 -17.10
N THR A 198 5.19 -2.03 -17.01
CA THR A 198 4.31 -1.55 -18.09
C THR A 198 4.41 -0.04 -18.30
N ILE A 199 4.54 0.75 -17.23
CA ILE A 199 4.81 2.19 -17.32
C ILE A 199 6.13 2.46 -18.09
N SER A 200 7.17 1.66 -17.86
CA SER A 200 8.44 1.84 -18.56
C SER A 200 8.37 1.61 -20.07
N LYS A 201 7.36 0.85 -20.54
CA LYS A 201 7.21 0.41 -21.94
C LYS A 201 6.16 1.20 -22.73
N SER A 202 5.31 1.97 -22.05
CA SER A 202 4.32 2.87 -22.66
C SER A 202 4.96 4.18 -23.10
#